data_AF-A0A317UHD5-F1
#
_entry.id   AF-A0A317UHD5-F1
#
_cell.length_a   1.000
_cell.length_b   1.000
_cell.length_c   1.000
_cell.angle_alpha   90.00
_cell.angle_beta   90.00
_cell.angle_gamma   90.00
#
_symmetry.space_group_name_H-M   'P 1'
#
loop_
_entity.id
_entity.type
_entity.pdbx_description
1 polymer ?
#
loop_
_entity_poly.entity_id
_entity_poly.type
_entity_poly.pdbx_seq_one_letter_code
_entity_poly.pdbx_strand_id
1 'polypeptide(L)'
;MRNTIKNDDINKVLNDPSIKKESSYYQFGWKYFGPFLLGFTKWLYSKLQDEKIKKVYFFSRDGYMMQKSYEIFAPDDIEIEYVYFSRKSIRQALLYKCDDYKESIQYLSIEKYISLGKILEYYGYSKEEREEIARENKWNLLKEFQYTTLDKNVEIKNIYKRLEKEIKQKSRKQKEYLLKYLNQINFYGDCAIVDIGWHGSMQYYLEKFCSLNELNVNMHGYYVGIMPNVLLSGSVDGYIYNSQNPKLRKSLLCFFGVLEKLFQSTEGSTYGYTEREDRIIPVCNTYEYFDKVDCVRCIREWQKGAINFIKKIKNNNIDISNNIELAMPLIKFGKYPSLKDVELFSFFYNTDGIKEYYVSQKGLLEYKPKELLRALSNSVWKTGFMKSVFKIPFPYFYIYSWIRR
;
A
#
# COMPACT_ATOMS: atom_id res chain seq x y z
N MET A 1 -15.48 -8.13 -40.10
CA MET A 1 -14.73 -6.86 -40.23
C MET A 1 -14.42 -6.33 -38.83
N ARG A 2 -13.17 -6.49 -38.38
CA ARG A 2 -12.70 -5.99 -37.07
C ARG A 2 -12.17 -4.58 -37.28
N ASN A 3 -13.02 -3.58 -37.09
CA ASN A 3 -12.57 -2.19 -37.08
C ASN A 3 -11.70 -1.95 -35.84
N THR A 4 -10.46 -1.59 -36.09
CA THR A 4 -9.46 -1.11 -35.13
C THR A 4 -9.89 0.27 -34.61
N ILE A 5 -10.88 0.30 -33.71
CA ILE A 5 -11.37 1.53 -33.04
C ILE A 5 -11.17 1.34 -31.54
N LYS A 6 -9.99 1.63 -30.96
CA LYS A 6 -9.80 1.53 -29.50
C LYS A 6 -8.85 2.58 -28.88
N ASN A 7 -7.74 2.94 -29.52
CA ASN A 7 -6.80 3.94 -28.94
C ASN A 7 -7.15 5.39 -29.27
N ASP A 8 -7.73 5.67 -30.44
CA ASP A 8 -8.03 7.05 -30.86
C ASP A 8 -9.13 7.71 -30.03
N ASP A 9 -10.15 6.96 -29.59
CA ASP A 9 -11.25 7.53 -28.80
C ASP A 9 -10.85 7.81 -27.35
N ILE A 10 -10.01 6.95 -26.76
CA ILE A 10 -9.39 7.23 -25.45
C ILE A 10 -8.47 8.45 -25.57
N ASN A 11 -7.68 8.53 -26.64
CA ASN A 11 -6.83 9.70 -26.89
C ASN A 11 -7.65 10.99 -27.08
N LYS A 12 -8.82 10.95 -27.72
CA LYS A 12 -9.73 12.11 -27.80
C LYS A 12 -10.19 12.56 -26.42
N VAL A 13 -10.59 11.62 -25.54
CA VAL A 13 -11.01 11.94 -24.16
C VAL A 13 -9.85 12.49 -23.33
N LEU A 14 -8.66 11.90 -23.46
CA LEU A 14 -7.45 12.38 -22.76
C LEU A 14 -7.05 13.80 -23.15
N ASN A 15 -7.34 14.20 -24.40
CA ASN A 15 -7.00 15.50 -24.95
C ASN A 15 -8.14 16.53 -24.91
N ASP A 16 -9.20 16.27 -24.13
CA ASP A 16 -10.31 17.21 -23.94
C ASP A 16 -9.76 18.61 -23.54
N PRO A 17 -9.99 19.66 -24.36
CA PRO A 17 -9.45 20.99 -24.12
C PRO A 17 -9.91 21.61 -22.80
N SER A 18 -11.08 21.21 -22.28
CA SER A 18 -11.60 21.71 -21.01
C SER A 18 -10.66 21.40 -19.84
N ILE A 19 -9.96 20.27 -19.92
CA ILE A 19 -9.03 19.77 -18.89
C ILE A 19 -7.84 20.72 -18.71
N LYS A 20 -7.48 21.51 -19.73
CA LYS A 20 -6.39 22.50 -19.62
C LYS A 20 -6.69 23.64 -18.63
N LYS A 21 -7.97 23.86 -18.30
CA LYS A 21 -8.41 24.89 -17.34
C LYS A 21 -8.35 24.41 -15.88
N GLU A 22 -8.20 23.11 -15.67
CA GLU A 22 -8.17 22.48 -14.35
C GLU A 22 -6.78 22.57 -13.71
N SER A 23 -6.71 22.31 -12.40
CA SER A 23 -5.44 22.28 -11.66
C SER A 23 -4.45 21.26 -12.24
N SER A 24 -3.14 21.51 -12.14
CA SER A 24 -2.11 20.55 -12.60
C SER A 24 -2.26 19.17 -11.95
N TYR A 25 -2.76 19.12 -10.72
CA TYR A 25 -3.09 17.89 -10.00
C TYR A 25 -4.28 17.18 -10.64
N TYR A 26 -5.39 17.87 -10.90
CA TYR A 26 -6.51 17.28 -11.63
C TYR A 26 -6.10 16.75 -13.00
N GLN A 27 -5.32 17.55 -13.75
CA GLN A 27 -4.80 17.13 -15.06
C GLN A 27 -3.93 15.87 -14.98
N PHE A 28 -3.10 15.76 -13.95
CA PHE A 28 -2.32 14.54 -13.71
C PHE A 28 -3.23 13.34 -13.44
N GLY A 29 -4.25 13.54 -12.60
CA GLY A 29 -5.29 12.56 -12.32
C GLY A 29 -5.96 12.05 -13.58
N TRP A 30 -6.39 12.95 -14.45
CA TRP A 30 -7.05 12.63 -15.72
C TRP A 30 -6.14 11.91 -16.71
N LYS A 31 -4.90 12.39 -16.88
CA LYS A 31 -4.01 11.93 -17.96
C LYS A 31 -3.22 10.67 -17.64
N TYR A 32 -2.90 10.44 -16.37
CA TYR A 32 -2.01 9.35 -15.97
C TYR A 32 -2.68 8.37 -15.02
N PHE A 33 -3.24 8.86 -13.91
CA PHE A 33 -3.80 7.99 -12.89
C PHE A 33 -5.13 7.34 -13.33
N GLY A 34 -6.02 8.10 -13.96
CA GLY A 34 -7.30 7.63 -14.49
C GLY A 34 -7.17 6.43 -15.43
N PRO A 35 -6.34 6.51 -16.49
CA PRO A 35 -6.07 5.37 -17.36
C PRO A 35 -5.51 4.16 -16.60
N PHE A 36 -4.53 4.36 -15.72
CA PHE A 36 -3.96 3.27 -14.94
C PHE A 36 -5.02 2.56 -14.09
N LEU A 37 -5.81 3.36 -13.37
CA LEU A 37 -6.88 2.90 -12.51
C LEU A 37 -7.96 2.16 -13.30
N LEU A 38 -8.39 2.70 -14.45
CA LEU A 38 -9.33 2.07 -15.36
C LEU A 38 -8.84 0.69 -15.83
N GLY A 39 -7.58 0.61 -16.27
CA GLY A 39 -6.99 -0.65 -16.71
C GLY A 39 -6.95 -1.70 -15.59
N PHE A 40 -6.60 -1.27 -14.37
CA PHE A 40 -6.69 -2.13 -13.19
C PHE A 40 -8.12 -2.60 -12.94
N THR A 41 -9.11 -1.70 -12.95
CA THR A 41 -10.52 -2.03 -12.71
C THR A 41 -11.06 -3.05 -13.71
N LYS A 42 -10.76 -2.86 -15.01
CA LYS A 42 -11.21 -3.77 -16.07
C LYS A 42 -10.52 -5.12 -16.00
N TRP A 43 -9.24 -5.13 -15.65
CA TRP A 43 -8.50 -6.37 -15.38
C TRP A 43 -9.10 -7.14 -14.21
N LEU A 44 -9.35 -6.46 -13.09
CA LEU A 44 -9.95 -7.04 -11.89
C LEU A 44 -11.36 -7.60 -12.20
N TYR A 45 -12.18 -6.83 -12.90
CA TYR A 45 -13.52 -7.27 -13.32
C TYR A 45 -13.46 -8.56 -14.15
N SER A 46 -12.58 -8.64 -15.16
CA SER A 46 -12.42 -9.86 -15.97
C SER A 46 -12.03 -11.05 -15.11
N LYS A 47 -11.05 -10.87 -14.23
CA LYS A 47 -10.55 -11.92 -13.34
C LYS A 47 -11.63 -12.48 -12.42
N LEU A 48 -12.38 -11.60 -11.76
CA LEU A 48 -13.46 -12.00 -10.86
C LEU A 48 -14.57 -12.78 -11.59
N GLN A 49 -14.89 -12.41 -12.83
CA GLN A 49 -15.86 -13.11 -13.65
C GLN A 49 -15.35 -14.50 -14.07
N ASP A 50 -14.11 -14.58 -14.58
CA ASP A 50 -13.49 -15.82 -15.02
C ASP A 50 -13.37 -16.84 -13.88
N GLU A 51 -13.04 -16.36 -12.69
CA GLU A 51 -12.83 -17.16 -11.47
C GLU A 51 -14.12 -17.32 -10.64
N LYS A 52 -15.24 -16.73 -11.10
CA LYS A 52 -16.58 -16.79 -10.50
C LYS A 52 -16.63 -16.32 -9.04
N ILE A 53 -15.79 -15.36 -8.67
CA ILE A 53 -15.75 -14.81 -7.31
C ILE A 53 -16.86 -13.77 -7.14
N LYS A 54 -17.59 -13.88 -6.02
CA LYS A 54 -18.76 -13.03 -5.72
C LYS A 54 -18.56 -12.06 -4.55
N LYS A 55 -17.52 -12.24 -3.73
CA LYS A 55 -17.21 -11.38 -2.58
C LYS A 55 -15.83 -10.78 -2.73
N VAL A 56 -15.73 -9.45 -2.74
CA VAL A 56 -14.49 -8.71 -2.98
C VAL A 56 -14.23 -7.70 -1.86
N TYR A 57 -13.10 -7.86 -1.19
CA TYR A 57 -12.72 -7.03 -0.06
C TYR A 57 -11.55 -6.13 -0.44
N PHE A 58 -11.80 -4.82 -0.52
CA PHE A 58 -10.78 -3.81 -0.79
C PHE A 58 -10.13 -3.38 0.52
N PHE A 59 -8.82 -3.62 0.66
CA PHE A 59 -8.12 -3.35 1.91
C PHE A 59 -7.95 -1.86 2.16
N SER A 60 -8.17 -1.46 3.40
CA SER A 60 -8.16 -0.06 3.80
C SER A 60 -6.81 0.62 3.66
N ARG A 61 -6.96 1.92 3.59
CA ARG A 61 -6.12 2.95 2.98
C ARG A 61 -5.85 2.71 1.50
N ASP A 62 -5.08 1.70 1.15
CA ASP A 62 -4.49 1.59 -0.18
C ASP A 62 -5.49 1.08 -1.25
N GLY A 63 -6.60 0.44 -0.87
CA GLY A 63 -7.65 -0.02 -1.78
C GLY A 63 -8.73 1.02 -2.11
N TYR A 64 -8.66 2.23 -1.54
CA TYR A 64 -9.75 3.22 -1.62
C TYR A 64 -10.13 3.59 -3.06
N MET A 65 -9.14 4.00 -3.87
CA MET A 65 -9.42 4.34 -5.28
C MET A 65 -9.75 3.11 -6.13
N MET A 66 -9.21 1.94 -5.77
CA MET A 66 -9.53 0.67 -6.45
C MET A 66 -11.02 0.35 -6.30
N GLN A 67 -11.54 0.43 -5.08
CA GLN A 67 -12.97 0.26 -4.82
C GLN A 67 -13.80 1.32 -5.55
N LYS A 68 -13.44 2.60 -5.42
CA LYS A 68 -14.20 3.71 -6.05
C LYS A 68 -14.28 3.59 -7.57
N SER A 69 -13.23 3.08 -8.20
CA SER A 69 -13.26 2.81 -9.64
C SER A 69 -14.06 1.56 -9.97
N TYR A 70 -13.96 0.51 -9.16
CA TYR A 70 -14.73 -0.73 -9.35
C TYR A 70 -16.23 -0.51 -9.22
N GLU A 71 -16.68 0.27 -8.23
CA GLU A 71 -18.08 0.71 -8.05
C GLU A 71 -18.69 1.32 -9.32
N ILE A 72 -17.88 1.96 -10.17
CA ILE A 72 -18.37 2.56 -11.42
C ILE A 72 -18.77 1.47 -12.44
N PHE A 73 -18.19 0.28 -12.40
CA PHE A 73 -18.49 -0.82 -13.33
C PHE A 73 -19.09 -2.04 -12.65
N ALA A 74 -19.24 -2.03 -11.33
CA ALA A 74 -19.64 -3.18 -10.54
C ALA A 74 -20.99 -3.71 -11.04
N PRO A 75 -21.08 -5.01 -11.33
CA PRO A 75 -22.35 -5.66 -11.62
C PRO A 75 -23.08 -5.93 -10.31
N ASP A 76 -24.41 -6.01 -10.35
CA ASP A 76 -25.25 -6.18 -9.15
C ASP A 76 -25.01 -7.54 -8.44
N ASP A 77 -24.30 -8.48 -9.09
CA ASP A 77 -24.06 -9.83 -8.60
C ASP A 77 -22.71 -10.01 -7.87
N ILE A 78 -21.86 -8.98 -7.78
CA ILE A 78 -20.61 -9.02 -7.01
C ILE A 78 -20.73 -8.08 -5.81
N GLU A 79 -20.72 -8.67 -4.61
CA GLU A 79 -20.63 -7.96 -3.35
C GLU A 79 -19.22 -7.42 -3.15
N ILE A 80 -19.12 -6.11 -2.91
CA ILE A 80 -17.85 -5.44 -2.63
C ILE A 80 -17.92 -4.75 -1.28
N GLU A 81 -16.82 -4.82 -0.53
CA GLU A 81 -16.71 -4.17 0.77
C GLU A 81 -15.33 -3.53 0.98
N TYR A 82 -15.33 -2.36 1.62
CA TYR A 82 -14.11 -1.69 2.06
C TYR A 82 -13.77 -2.12 3.49
N VAL A 83 -12.66 -2.82 3.65
CA VAL A 83 -12.35 -3.52 4.91
C VAL A 83 -11.10 -2.99 5.58
N TYR A 84 -11.16 -2.87 6.90
CA TYR A 84 -10.15 -2.20 7.71
C TYR A 84 -9.00 -3.11 8.13
N PHE A 85 -8.32 -3.72 7.16
CA PHE A 85 -7.12 -4.50 7.44
C PHE A 85 -5.84 -3.68 7.28
N SER A 86 -4.93 -3.86 8.23
CA SER A 86 -3.53 -3.46 8.12
C SER A 86 -2.61 -4.57 8.62
N ARG A 87 -1.33 -4.52 8.20
CA ARG A 87 -0.32 -5.48 8.67
C ARG A 87 -0.31 -5.53 10.19
N LYS A 88 -0.39 -4.36 10.82
CA LYS A 88 -0.36 -4.21 12.28
C LYS A 88 -1.60 -4.81 12.95
N SER A 89 -2.79 -4.54 12.42
CA SER A 89 -4.05 -5.05 13.01
C SER A 89 -4.11 -6.58 13.03
N ILE A 90 -3.63 -7.24 11.98
CA ILE A 90 -3.67 -8.71 11.86
C ILE A 90 -2.54 -9.33 12.69
N ARG A 91 -1.32 -8.80 12.62
CA ARG A 91 -0.16 -9.33 13.35
C ARG A 91 -0.39 -9.36 14.86
N GLN A 92 -0.96 -8.28 15.42
CA GLN A 92 -1.29 -8.24 16.85
C GLN A 92 -2.23 -9.37 17.26
N ALA A 93 -3.14 -9.81 16.38
CA ALA A 93 -4.05 -10.92 16.63
C ALA A 93 -3.43 -12.32 16.43
N LEU A 94 -2.19 -12.42 15.96
CA LEU A 94 -1.46 -13.69 15.78
C LEU A 94 -0.58 -14.06 16.99
N LEU A 95 -0.11 -13.06 17.74
CA LEU A 95 0.90 -13.25 18.80
C LEU A 95 0.45 -14.16 19.95
N TYR A 96 -0.85 -14.34 20.17
CA TYR A 96 -1.40 -15.17 21.25
C TYR A 96 -1.03 -16.65 21.12
N LYS A 97 -0.65 -17.09 19.91
CA LYS A 97 -0.21 -18.46 19.59
C LYS A 97 1.30 -18.63 19.51
N CYS A 98 2.08 -17.57 19.70
CA CYS A 98 3.54 -17.69 19.76
C CYS A 98 3.95 -18.26 21.12
N ASP A 99 4.71 -19.35 21.12
CA ASP A 99 5.15 -20.01 22.34
C ASP A 99 6.35 -19.30 22.97
N ASP A 100 7.23 -18.72 22.15
CA ASP A 100 8.45 -18.07 22.61
C ASP A 100 8.76 -16.73 21.90
N TYR A 101 9.88 -16.12 22.32
CA TYR A 101 10.38 -14.87 21.76
C TYR A 101 10.71 -14.96 20.26
N LYS A 102 11.27 -16.09 19.81
CA LYS A 102 11.70 -16.26 18.42
C LYS A 102 10.47 -16.31 17.51
N GLU A 103 9.43 -17.03 17.94
CA GLU A 103 8.15 -17.06 17.25
C GLU A 103 7.42 -15.71 17.32
N SER A 104 7.53 -14.98 18.43
CA SER A 104 6.82 -13.72 18.58
C SER A 104 7.32 -12.64 17.63
N ILE A 105 8.59 -12.66 17.22
CA ILE A 105 9.14 -11.69 16.25
C ILE A 105 9.03 -12.13 14.78
N GLN A 106 8.51 -13.33 14.50
CA GLN A 106 8.46 -13.87 13.13
C GLN A 106 7.59 -13.02 12.17
N TYR A 107 6.60 -12.30 12.73
CA TYR A 107 5.72 -11.43 11.96
C TYR A 107 6.21 -9.97 11.92
N LEU A 108 7.37 -9.66 12.48
CA LEU A 108 7.92 -8.32 12.45
C LEU A 108 8.29 -7.93 11.00
N SER A 109 8.15 -6.66 10.65
CA SER A 109 8.58 -6.19 9.33
C SER A 109 10.09 -6.20 9.24
N ILE A 110 10.61 -6.69 8.11
CA ILE A 110 12.04 -6.63 7.82
C ILE A 110 12.44 -5.17 7.63
N GLU A 111 13.31 -4.70 8.52
CA GLU A 111 13.94 -3.37 8.48
C GLU A 111 15.46 -3.55 8.67
N LYS A 112 16.29 -2.55 8.37
CA LYS A 112 17.73 -2.65 8.67
C LYS A 112 17.98 -2.54 10.18
N TYR A 113 17.32 -1.55 10.79
CA TYR A 113 17.31 -1.29 12.20
C TYR A 113 15.86 -1.04 12.64
N ILE A 114 15.54 -1.42 13.86
CA ILE A 114 14.23 -1.19 14.47
C ILE A 114 14.42 -0.64 15.89
N SER A 115 13.63 0.38 16.25
CA SER A 115 13.70 0.96 17.59
C SER A 115 12.92 0.14 18.63
N LEU A 116 13.29 0.25 19.91
CA LEU A 116 12.51 -0.35 20.99
C LEU A 116 11.04 0.11 20.96
N GLY A 117 10.80 1.38 20.66
CA GLY A 117 9.44 1.92 20.52
C GLY A 117 8.63 1.22 19.43
N LYS A 118 9.23 0.90 18.28
CA LYS A 118 8.58 0.12 17.21
C LYS A 118 8.33 -1.33 17.62
N ILE A 119 9.25 -1.94 18.37
CA ILE A 119 9.09 -3.31 18.90
C ILE A 119 7.92 -3.38 19.90
N LEU A 120 7.85 -2.46 20.86
CA LEU A 120 6.75 -2.42 21.82
C LEU A 120 5.41 -2.12 21.13
N GLU A 121 5.41 -1.26 20.12
CA GLU A 121 4.22 -0.99 19.31
C GLU A 121 3.74 -2.21 18.52
N TYR A 122 4.68 -3.01 18.01
CA TYR A 122 4.38 -4.29 17.38
C TYR A 122 3.71 -5.27 18.36
N TYR A 123 4.12 -5.24 19.63
CA TYR A 123 3.50 -6.01 20.71
C TYR A 123 2.18 -5.45 21.23
N GLY A 124 1.66 -4.37 20.62
CA GLY A 124 0.34 -3.82 20.93
C GLY A 124 0.32 -2.78 22.05
N TYR A 125 1.46 -2.19 22.38
CA TYR A 125 1.52 -1.07 23.31
C TYR A 125 1.17 0.25 22.59
N SER A 126 0.27 1.05 23.19
CA SER A 126 -0.07 2.39 22.72
C SER A 126 1.12 3.34 22.83
N LYS A 127 0.99 4.59 22.37
CA LYS A 127 2.05 5.58 22.57
C LYS A 127 2.26 5.86 24.06
N GLU A 128 1.17 6.07 24.78
CA GLU A 128 1.13 6.38 26.21
C GLU A 128 1.68 5.22 27.03
N GLU A 129 1.24 3.98 26.74
CA GLU A 129 1.74 2.79 27.43
C GLU A 129 3.24 2.58 27.21
N ARG A 130 3.75 2.86 26.00
CA ARG A 130 5.19 2.80 25.69
C ARG A 130 6.00 3.82 26.50
N GLU A 131 5.49 5.04 26.64
CA GLU A 131 6.15 6.09 27.41
C GLU A 131 6.19 5.75 28.90
N GLU A 132 5.07 5.25 29.43
CA GLU A 132 4.95 4.82 30.83
C GLU A 132 5.90 3.67 31.16
N ILE A 133 5.83 2.56 30.41
CA ILE A 133 6.66 1.39 30.66
C ILE A 133 8.15 1.69 30.46
N ALA A 134 8.50 2.57 29.52
CA ALA A 134 9.88 2.99 29.33
C ALA A 134 10.40 3.77 30.53
N ARG A 135 9.59 4.66 31.10
CA ARG A 135 9.94 5.44 32.30
C ARG A 135 10.15 4.55 33.51
N GLU A 136 9.24 3.61 33.78
CA GLU A 136 9.34 2.67 34.90
C GLU A 136 10.61 1.80 34.83
N ASN A 137 11.02 1.45 33.61
CA ASN A 137 12.11 0.52 33.37
C ASN A 137 13.42 1.18 32.94
N LYS A 138 13.44 2.51 32.88
CA LYS A 138 14.57 3.32 32.39
C LYS A 138 15.02 2.86 30.99
N TRP A 139 14.07 2.50 30.13
CA TRP A 139 14.34 2.09 28.76
C TRP A 139 14.36 3.31 27.82
N ASN A 140 15.25 3.26 26.82
CA ASN A 140 15.29 4.25 25.75
C ASN A 140 14.49 3.74 24.54
N LEU A 141 13.31 4.32 24.30
CA LEU A 141 12.45 3.97 23.17
C LEU A 141 13.10 4.20 21.79
N LEU A 142 14.07 5.11 21.71
CA LEU A 142 14.80 5.43 20.48
C LEU A 142 16.01 4.52 20.23
N LYS A 143 16.34 3.63 21.18
CA LYS A 143 17.44 2.68 21.00
C LYS A 143 17.13 1.75 19.83
N GLU A 144 18.05 1.72 18.87
CA GLU A 144 17.92 0.91 17.65
C GLU A 144 18.62 -0.45 17.79
N PHE A 145 18.03 -1.46 17.18
CA PHE A 145 18.51 -2.83 17.14
C PHE A 145 18.60 -3.30 15.70
N GLN A 146 19.67 -4.03 15.36
CA GLN A 146 19.81 -4.61 14.02
C GLN A 146 18.84 -5.78 13.86
N TYR A 147 17.97 -5.71 12.85
CA TYR A 147 16.93 -6.71 12.63
C TYR A 147 17.50 -8.13 12.40
N THR A 148 18.59 -8.22 11.63
CA THR A 148 19.19 -9.52 11.24
C THR A 148 19.79 -10.32 12.40
N THR A 149 19.92 -9.71 13.58
CA THR A 149 20.42 -10.36 14.81
C THR A 149 19.45 -10.23 15.98
N LEU A 150 18.21 -9.79 15.70
CA LEU A 150 17.19 -9.51 16.72
C LEU A 150 16.76 -10.78 17.46
N ASP A 151 16.68 -11.92 16.76
CA ASP A 151 16.36 -13.24 17.31
C ASP A 151 17.32 -13.70 18.41
N LYS A 152 18.58 -13.24 18.34
CA LYS A 152 19.65 -13.54 19.31
C LYS A 152 19.86 -12.42 20.32
N ASN A 153 19.12 -11.31 20.23
CA ASN A 153 19.33 -10.16 21.10
C ASN A 153 18.81 -10.44 22.53
N VAL A 154 19.73 -10.52 23.49
CA VAL A 154 19.43 -10.86 24.89
C VAL A 154 18.57 -9.81 25.57
N GLU A 155 18.79 -8.53 25.26
CA GLU A 155 18.03 -7.42 25.86
C GLU A 155 16.57 -7.48 25.44
N ILE A 156 16.28 -7.55 24.14
CA ILE A 156 14.90 -7.65 23.65
C ILE A 156 14.24 -8.96 24.11
N LYS A 157 14.98 -10.07 24.14
CA LYS A 157 14.48 -11.33 24.70
C LYS A 157 14.06 -11.18 26.17
N ASN A 158 14.84 -10.48 26.98
CA ASN A 158 14.51 -10.22 28.38
C ASN A 158 13.31 -9.28 28.53
N ILE A 159 13.21 -8.25 27.68
CA ILE A 159 12.03 -7.38 27.60
C ILE A 159 10.79 -8.20 27.26
N TYR A 160 10.84 -9.04 26.23
CA TYR A 160 9.74 -9.92 25.85
C TYR A 160 9.32 -10.82 27.02
N LYS A 161 10.27 -11.53 27.66
CA LYS A 161 9.96 -12.41 28.79
C LYS A 161 9.27 -11.68 29.93
N ARG A 162 9.66 -10.44 30.21
CA ARG A 162 9.04 -9.61 31.25
C ARG A 162 7.60 -9.24 30.92
N LEU A 163 7.30 -9.06 29.63
CA LEU A 163 6.02 -8.55 29.14
C LEU A 163 5.12 -9.64 28.54
N GLU A 164 5.59 -10.87 28.45
CA GLU A 164 4.95 -11.95 27.71
C GLU A 164 3.48 -12.14 28.06
N LYS A 165 3.15 -12.13 29.37
CA LYS A 165 1.77 -12.29 29.85
C LYS A 165 0.86 -11.18 29.30
N GLU A 166 1.31 -9.93 29.36
CA GLU A 166 0.55 -8.78 28.90
C GLU A 166 0.44 -8.76 27.37
N ILE A 167 1.53 -9.06 26.66
CA ILE A 167 1.56 -9.20 25.19
C ILE A 167 0.53 -10.23 24.75
N LYS A 168 0.52 -11.42 25.38
CA LYS A 168 -0.45 -12.48 25.07
C LYS A 168 -1.89 -12.07 25.41
N GLN A 169 -2.12 -11.32 26.48
CA GLN A 169 -3.45 -10.80 26.83
C GLN A 169 -3.95 -9.79 25.79
N LYS A 170 -3.13 -8.79 25.42
CA LYS A 170 -3.44 -7.81 24.37
C LYS A 170 -3.73 -8.50 23.04
N SER A 171 -2.92 -9.50 22.68
CA SER A 171 -3.11 -10.28 21.46
C SER A 171 -4.42 -11.08 21.45
N ARG A 172 -4.77 -11.75 22.56
CA ARG A 172 -6.06 -12.48 22.67
C ARG A 172 -7.26 -11.56 22.48
N LYS A 173 -7.21 -10.35 23.07
CA LYS A 173 -8.26 -9.35 22.89
C LYS A 173 -8.41 -8.94 21.43
N GLN A 174 -7.30 -8.66 20.73
CA GLN A 174 -7.35 -8.34 19.29
C GLN A 174 -7.78 -9.53 18.43
N LYS A 175 -7.45 -10.78 18.82
CA LYS A 175 -7.98 -12.00 18.18
C LYS A 175 -9.50 -12.08 18.28
N GLU A 176 -10.07 -11.85 19.47
CA GLU A 176 -11.53 -11.84 19.66
C GLU A 176 -12.21 -10.78 18.80
N TYR A 177 -11.65 -9.56 18.77
CA TYR A 177 -12.19 -8.50 17.92
C TYR A 177 -12.05 -8.78 16.43
N LEU A 178 -10.92 -9.34 15.99
CA LEU A 178 -10.74 -9.70 14.59
C LEU A 178 -11.72 -10.81 14.18
N LEU A 179 -11.94 -11.82 15.02
CA LEU A 179 -12.97 -12.85 14.75
C LEU A 179 -14.37 -12.24 14.60
N LYS A 180 -14.77 -11.37 15.54
CA LYS A 180 -16.05 -10.66 15.47
C LYS A 180 -16.14 -9.77 14.22
N TYR A 181 -15.04 -9.09 13.85
CA TYR A 181 -14.99 -8.24 12.65
C TYR A 181 -15.14 -9.07 11.37
N LEU A 182 -14.42 -10.19 11.23
CA LEU A 182 -14.53 -11.10 10.07
C LEU A 182 -15.96 -11.62 9.91
N ASN A 183 -16.62 -11.98 11.01
CA ASN A 183 -18.02 -12.38 10.99
C ASN A 183 -18.94 -11.21 10.59
N GLN A 184 -18.71 -10.01 11.13
CA GLN A 184 -19.49 -8.80 10.84
C GLN A 184 -19.48 -8.43 9.34
N ILE A 185 -18.36 -8.65 8.66
CA ILE A 185 -18.19 -8.34 7.23
C ILE A 185 -18.44 -9.57 6.33
N ASN A 186 -18.99 -10.66 6.86
CA ASN A 186 -19.26 -11.90 6.12
C ASN A 186 -18.03 -12.52 5.40
N PHE A 187 -16.84 -12.41 6.02
CA PHE A 187 -15.57 -12.93 5.50
C PHE A 187 -15.44 -14.44 5.66
N TYR A 188 -16.11 -15.19 4.77
CA TYR A 188 -16.11 -16.65 4.73
C TYR A 188 -16.30 -17.17 3.28
N GLY A 189 -15.86 -18.41 3.05
CA GLY A 189 -15.92 -19.06 1.73
C GLY A 189 -14.85 -18.54 0.78
N ASP A 190 -15.17 -18.54 -0.51
CA ASP A 190 -14.30 -17.98 -1.56
C ASP A 190 -14.37 -16.45 -1.57
N CYS A 191 -13.23 -15.81 -1.28
CA CYS A 191 -13.12 -14.38 -1.10
C CYS A 191 -11.99 -13.82 -1.96
N ALA A 192 -12.26 -12.74 -2.70
CA ALA A 192 -11.24 -11.91 -3.31
C ALA A 192 -10.77 -10.86 -2.31
N ILE A 193 -9.45 -10.66 -2.20
CA ILE A 193 -8.87 -9.52 -1.52
C ILE A 193 -8.15 -8.63 -2.53
N VAL A 194 -8.26 -7.32 -2.36
CA VAL A 194 -7.65 -6.34 -3.26
C VAL A 194 -6.75 -5.41 -2.45
N ASP A 195 -5.47 -5.41 -2.79
CA ASP A 195 -4.43 -4.63 -2.11
C ASP A 195 -3.43 -4.10 -3.14
N ILE A 196 -2.77 -2.98 -2.83
CA ILE A 196 -1.68 -2.47 -3.67
C ILE A 196 -0.38 -3.21 -3.40
N GLY A 197 -0.20 -3.77 -2.21
CA GLY A 197 1.03 -4.41 -1.75
C GLY A 197 1.61 -5.43 -2.75
N TRP A 198 2.93 -5.59 -2.74
CA TRP A 198 3.63 -6.36 -3.79
C TRP A 198 4.35 -7.62 -3.29
N HIS A 199 4.20 -7.95 -2.01
CA HIS A 199 4.83 -9.11 -1.36
C HIS A 199 3.84 -10.14 -0.80
N GLY A 200 2.53 -9.85 -0.78
CA GLY A 200 1.53 -10.77 -0.25
C GLY A 200 1.53 -10.95 1.26
N SER A 201 2.33 -10.17 2.01
CA SER A 201 2.45 -10.36 3.47
C SER A 201 1.12 -10.19 4.21
N MET A 202 0.27 -9.26 3.75
CA MET A 202 -1.08 -9.07 4.29
C MET A 202 -1.94 -10.33 4.16
N GLN A 203 -1.96 -10.90 2.95
CA GLN A 203 -2.66 -12.15 2.67
C GLN A 203 -2.11 -13.28 3.54
N TYR A 204 -0.79 -13.44 3.62
CA TYR A 204 -0.16 -14.43 4.49
C TYR A 204 -0.61 -14.32 5.95
N TYR A 205 -0.63 -13.12 6.53
CA TYR A 205 -1.06 -12.96 7.92
C TYR A 205 -2.54 -13.29 8.09
N LEU A 206 -3.39 -12.91 7.14
CA LEU A 206 -4.82 -13.18 7.20
C LEU A 206 -5.12 -14.68 7.01
N GLU A 207 -4.48 -15.33 6.05
CA GLU A 207 -4.55 -16.80 5.83
C GLU A 207 -4.08 -17.55 7.07
N LYS A 208 -2.95 -17.14 7.65
CA LYS A 208 -2.43 -17.73 8.89
C LYS A 208 -3.41 -17.56 10.04
N PHE A 209 -4.03 -16.38 10.18
CA PHE A 209 -5.03 -16.11 11.20
C PHE A 209 -6.27 -16.99 11.01
N CYS A 210 -6.79 -17.09 9.78
CA CYS A 210 -7.95 -17.92 9.46
C CYS A 210 -7.66 -19.40 9.76
N SER A 211 -6.51 -19.91 9.33
CA SER A 211 -6.08 -21.29 9.58
C SER A 211 -5.94 -21.61 11.06
N LEU A 212 -5.31 -20.73 11.86
CA LEU A 212 -5.15 -20.93 13.32
C LEU A 212 -6.47 -20.89 14.10
N ASN A 213 -7.53 -20.34 13.50
CA ASN A 213 -8.85 -20.23 14.10
C ASN A 213 -9.91 -21.07 13.37
N GLU A 214 -9.47 -22.01 12.52
CA GLU A 214 -10.34 -22.97 11.81
C GLU A 214 -11.47 -22.29 11.01
N LEU A 215 -11.18 -21.11 10.45
CA LEU A 215 -12.14 -20.39 9.61
C LEU A 215 -12.14 -20.98 8.20
N ASN A 216 -13.34 -21.26 7.69
CA ASN A 216 -13.53 -21.68 6.31
C ASN A 216 -13.41 -20.49 5.35
N VAL A 217 -12.18 -20.18 4.94
CA VAL A 217 -11.88 -19.10 3.99
C VAL A 217 -10.88 -19.58 2.95
N ASN A 218 -11.21 -19.37 1.68
CA ASN A 218 -10.31 -19.51 0.55
C ASN A 218 -10.07 -18.14 -0.08
N MET A 219 -8.85 -17.63 0.00
CA MET A 219 -8.50 -16.28 -0.45
C MET A 219 -7.86 -16.29 -1.84
N HIS A 220 -8.30 -15.36 -2.69
CA HIS A 220 -7.59 -14.98 -3.90
C HIS A 220 -7.17 -13.52 -3.83
N GLY A 221 -5.86 -13.25 -3.94
CA GLY A 221 -5.33 -11.89 -3.87
C GLY A 221 -5.15 -11.24 -5.24
N TYR A 222 -5.69 -10.05 -5.42
CA TYR A 222 -5.50 -9.24 -6.63
C TYR A 222 -4.73 -7.97 -6.33
N TYR A 223 -3.63 -7.79 -7.05
CA TYR A 223 -2.67 -6.74 -6.79
C TYR A 223 -2.35 -5.93 -8.04
N VAL A 224 -1.87 -4.70 -7.86
CA VAL A 224 -1.28 -3.92 -8.95
C VAL A 224 -0.06 -4.64 -9.55
N GLY A 225 0.72 -5.33 -8.73
CA GLY A 225 1.74 -6.28 -9.18
C GLY A 225 2.33 -7.02 -8.00
N ILE A 226 2.53 -8.33 -8.13
CA ILE A 226 2.79 -9.22 -6.98
C ILE A 226 4.02 -10.11 -7.22
N MET A 227 4.87 -10.24 -6.21
CA MET A 227 5.94 -11.22 -6.15
C MET A 227 6.05 -11.70 -4.70
N PRO A 228 5.28 -12.74 -4.32
CA PRO A 228 5.27 -13.21 -2.94
C PRO A 228 6.67 -13.62 -2.50
N ASN A 229 7.06 -13.19 -1.31
CA ASN A 229 8.28 -13.65 -0.64
C ASN A 229 7.98 -14.56 0.57
N VAL A 230 6.71 -14.92 0.71
CA VAL A 230 6.14 -15.81 1.72
C VAL A 230 5.30 -16.85 0.99
N LEU A 231 5.16 -18.03 1.60
CA LEU A 231 4.26 -19.05 1.08
C LEU A 231 2.82 -18.64 1.40
N LEU A 232 2.00 -18.51 0.36
CA LEU A 232 0.57 -18.23 0.45
C LEU A 232 -0.19 -19.54 0.25
N SER A 233 -1.25 -19.76 1.03
CA SER A 233 -2.15 -20.91 0.82
C SER A 233 -3.13 -20.64 -0.32
N GLY A 234 -3.55 -19.39 -0.48
CA GLY A 234 -4.42 -18.94 -1.54
C GLY A 234 -3.69 -18.55 -2.82
N SER A 235 -4.47 -18.26 -3.84
CA SER A 235 -3.96 -17.83 -5.15
C SER A 235 -3.71 -16.32 -5.18
N VAL A 236 -2.84 -15.88 -6.11
CA VAL A 236 -2.57 -14.46 -6.32
C VAL A 236 -2.42 -14.12 -7.80
N ASP A 237 -2.89 -12.93 -8.15
CA ASP A 237 -2.76 -12.35 -9.47
C ASP A 237 -2.28 -10.90 -9.39
N GLY A 238 -1.47 -10.52 -10.37
CA GLY A 238 -0.92 -9.17 -10.49
C GLY A 238 -1.28 -8.57 -11.84
N TYR A 239 -1.78 -7.34 -11.82
CA TYR A 239 -2.19 -6.61 -13.01
C TYR A 239 -1.01 -6.30 -13.96
N ILE A 240 0.04 -5.67 -13.43
CA ILE A 240 1.18 -5.19 -14.23
C ILE A 240 2.27 -6.26 -14.35
N TYR A 241 2.49 -7.01 -13.28
CA TYR A 241 3.47 -8.08 -13.23
C TYR A 241 3.10 -9.12 -12.17
N ASN A 242 3.57 -10.34 -12.39
CA ASN A 242 3.54 -11.45 -11.43
C ASN A 242 4.81 -12.31 -11.61
N SER A 243 4.88 -13.44 -10.90
CA SER A 243 6.01 -14.38 -11.01
C SER A 243 6.22 -14.92 -12.43
N GLN A 244 5.13 -15.12 -13.19
CA GLN A 244 5.18 -15.62 -14.57
C GLN A 244 5.57 -14.54 -15.59
N ASN A 245 5.22 -13.27 -15.33
CA ASN A 245 5.53 -12.14 -16.19
C ASN A 245 6.16 -10.96 -15.41
N PRO A 246 7.46 -11.05 -15.07
CA PRO A 246 8.12 -10.08 -14.20
C PRO A 246 8.62 -8.82 -14.95
N LYS A 247 8.41 -8.71 -16.28
CA LYS A 247 9.08 -7.73 -17.15
C LYS A 247 8.89 -6.28 -16.69
N LEU A 248 7.69 -5.92 -16.24
CA LEU A 248 7.35 -4.56 -15.81
C LEU A 248 7.63 -4.30 -14.32
N ARG A 249 8.11 -5.29 -13.55
CA ARG A 249 8.38 -5.17 -12.12
C ARG A 249 9.27 -3.99 -11.79
N LYS A 250 10.46 -3.89 -12.41
CA LYS A 250 11.39 -2.77 -12.16
C LYS A 250 10.78 -1.43 -12.58
N SER A 251 10.04 -1.41 -13.69
CA SER A 251 9.34 -0.22 -14.20
C SER A 251 8.34 0.35 -13.20
N LEU A 252 7.62 -0.52 -12.48
CA LEU A 252 6.66 -0.11 -11.46
C LEU A 252 7.34 0.24 -10.13
N LEU A 253 8.29 -0.61 -9.70
CA LEU A 253 8.95 -0.46 -8.40
C LEU A 253 9.88 0.76 -8.28
N CYS A 254 10.23 1.43 -9.39
CA CYS A 254 11.05 2.63 -9.33
C CYS A 254 10.30 3.85 -8.78
N PHE A 255 8.97 3.81 -8.76
CA PHE A 255 8.10 4.91 -8.31
C PHE A 255 6.92 4.42 -7.46
N PHE A 256 7.05 3.26 -6.82
CA PHE A 256 5.93 2.59 -6.15
C PHE A 256 5.27 3.44 -5.05
N GLY A 257 6.02 4.26 -4.31
CA GLY A 257 5.40 5.14 -3.31
C GLY A 257 4.51 6.22 -3.91
N VAL A 258 4.79 6.66 -5.14
CA VAL A 258 3.86 7.53 -5.89
C VAL A 258 2.56 6.78 -6.16
N LEU A 259 2.62 5.52 -6.60
CA LEU A 259 1.42 4.70 -6.80
C LEU A 259 0.65 4.55 -5.49
N GLU A 260 1.30 4.12 -4.41
CA GLU A 260 0.66 3.99 -3.08
C GLU A 260 -0.09 5.28 -2.72
N LYS A 261 0.53 6.46 -2.87
CA LYS A 261 -0.14 7.73 -2.55
C LYS A 261 -1.35 8.05 -3.42
N LEU A 262 -1.34 7.67 -4.69
CA LEU A 262 -2.46 7.93 -5.60
C LEU A 262 -3.71 7.13 -5.20
N PHE A 263 -3.50 5.88 -4.76
CA PHE A 263 -4.59 4.97 -4.40
C PHE A 263 -5.17 5.21 -3.00
N GLN A 264 -4.36 5.78 -2.09
CA GLN A 264 -4.68 5.93 -0.67
C GLN A 264 -5.90 6.79 -0.36
N SER A 265 -6.71 6.38 0.62
CA SER A 265 -7.62 7.28 1.32
C SER A 265 -6.86 8.32 2.16
N THR A 266 -7.58 9.31 2.67
CA THR A 266 -7.02 10.32 3.60
C THR A 266 -7.27 9.94 5.07
N GLU A 267 -7.39 8.65 5.36
CA GLU A 267 -7.47 8.11 6.72
C GLU A 267 -6.11 7.52 7.14
N GLY A 268 -5.87 7.40 8.45
CA GLY A 268 -4.68 6.69 8.90
C GLY A 268 -4.87 5.17 8.84
N SER A 269 -3.76 4.43 8.81
CA SER A 269 -3.81 2.97 8.77
C SER A 269 -4.48 2.39 10.03
N THR A 270 -5.21 1.28 9.88
CA THR A 270 -5.79 0.55 11.01
C THR A 270 -4.72 0.13 12.00
N TYR A 271 -4.83 0.56 13.26
CA TYR A 271 -4.00 0.11 14.37
C TYR A 271 -4.48 -1.25 14.88
N GLY A 272 -5.79 -1.40 15.07
CA GLY A 272 -6.46 -2.57 15.62
C GLY A 272 -7.96 -2.31 15.70
N TYR A 273 -8.64 -2.98 16.63
CA TYR A 273 -10.10 -2.93 16.74
C TYR A 273 -10.55 -2.65 18.17
N THR A 274 -11.76 -2.12 18.31
CA THR A 274 -12.49 -2.00 19.56
C THR A 274 -13.97 -2.32 19.34
N GLU A 275 -14.66 -2.67 20.41
CA GLU A 275 -16.10 -2.92 20.40
C GLU A 275 -16.84 -1.69 20.93
N ARG A 276 -17.87 -1.24 20.22
CA ARG A 276 -18.82 -0.20 20.65
C ARG A 276 -20.21 -0.59 20.17
N GLU A 277 -21.20 -0.56 21.06
CA GLU A 277 -22.61 -0.86 20.72
C GLU A 277 -22.76 -2.18 19.95
N ASP A 278 -22.11 -3.25 20.44
CA ASP A 278 -22.09 -4.59 19.84
C ASP A 278 -21.53 -4.67 18.41
N ARG A 279 -20.80 -3.63 17.96
CA ARG A 279 -20.11 -3.60 16.66
C ARG A 279 -18.62 -3.46 16.84
N ILE A 280 -17.87 -4.15 15.98
CA ILE A 280 -16.43 -3.96 15.88
C ILE A 280 -16.14 -2.79 14.95
N ILE A 281 -15.44 -1.80 15.48
CA ILE A 281 -14.98 -0.63 14.74
C ILE A 281 -13.45 -0.59 14.68
N PRO A 282 -12.87 -0.15 13.55
CA PRO A 282 -11.43 0.03 13.43
C PRO A 282 -10.95 1.21 14.29
N VAL A 283 -9.81 1.02 14.94
CA VAL A 283 -9.04 2.11 15.54
C VAL A 283 -7.93 2.45 14.57
N CYS A 284 -7.93 3.65 14.01
CA CYS A 284 -6.93 4.09 13.02
C CYS A 284 -5.90 5.03 13.65
N ASN A 285 -4.68 5.03 13.10
CA ASN A 285 -3.68 6.04 13.41
C ASN A 285 -4.13 7.42 12.89
N THR A 286 -3.49 8.49 13.37
CA THR A 286 -3.62 9.82 12.75
C THR A 286 -3.01 9.79 11.35
N TYR A 287 -3.73 10.36 10.37
CA TYR A 287 -3.22 10.49 9.00
C TYR A 287 -2.03 11.47 8.93
N GLU A 288 -0.99 11.14 8.16
CA GLU A 288 0.26 11.91 8.10
C GLU A 288 0.11 13.35 7.56
N TYR A 289 -1.00 13.64 6.89
CA TYR A 289 -1.37 14.95 6.36
C TYR A 289 -2.64 15.53 7.00
N PHE A 290 -3.05 15.05 8.17
CA PHE A 290 -4.27 15.51 8.85
C PHE A 290 -4.33 17.04 9.00
N ASP A 291 -3.21 17.69 9.29
CA ASP A 291 -3.07 19.14 9.45
C ASP A 291 -2.59 19.87 8.17
N LYS A 292 -2.44 19.17 7.04
CA LYS A 292 -1.89 19.70 5.78
C LYS A 292 -2.97 19.82 4.71
N VAL A 293 -3.83 20.82 4.87
CA VAL A 293 -5.00 21.07 3.99
C VAL A 293 -4.61 21.11 2.52
N ASP A 294 -3.51 21.78 2.16
CA ASP A 294 -3.06 21.87 0.77
C ASP A 294 -2.62 20.52 0.20
N CYS A 295 -1.95 19.68 0.98
CA CYS A 295 -1.54 18.34 0.56
C CYS A 295 -2.77 17.46 0.29
N VAL A 296 -3.75 17.51 1.20
CA VAL A 296 -5.02 16.80 1.06
C VAL A 296 -5.81 17.28 -0.17
N ARG A 297 -5.83 18.60 -0.42
CA ARG A 297 -6.46 19.16 -1.63
C ARG A 297 -5.81 18.63 -2.90
N CYS A 298 -4.47 18.58 -2.96
CA CYS A 298 -3.75 18.05 -4.11
C CYS A 298 -4.06 16.56 -4.37
N ILE A 299 -4.13 15.73 -3.32
CA ILE A 299 -4.51 14.32 -3.44
C ILE A 299 -5.95 14.18 -3.98
N ARG A 300 -6.88 14.96 -3.44
CA ARG A 300 -8.29 14.94 -3.89
C ARG A 300 -8.42 15.33 -5.35
N GLU A 301 -7.64 16.31 -5.81
CA GLU A 301 -7.63 16.71 -7.23
C GLU A 301 -7.10 15.61 -8.14
N TRP A 302 -6.02 14.90 -7.77
CA TRP A 302 -5.56 13.71 -8.50
C TRP A 302 -6.66 12.64 -8.61
N GLN A 303 -7.29 12.33 -7.49
CA GLN A 303 -8.33 11.30 -7.41
C GLN A 303 -9.58 11.68 -8.19
N LYS A 304 -10.00 12.94 -8.09
CA LYS A 304 -11.15 13.49 -8.82
C LYS A 304 -10.91 13.45 -10.33
N GLY A 305 -9.73 13.86 -10.79
CA GLY A 305 -9.35 13.78 -12.21
C GLY A 305 -9.42 12.34 -12.73
N ALA A 306 -8.92 11.38 -11.96
CA ALA A 306 -8.95 9.96 -12.33
C ALA A 306 -10.38 9.40 -12.43
N ILE A 307 -11.23 9.68 -11.43
CA ILE A 307 -12.63 9.21 -11.42
C ILE A 307 -13.46 9.87 -12.52
N ASN A 308 -13.26 11.17 -12.77
CA ASN A 308 -13.97 11.87 -13.84
C ASN A 308 -13.59 11.32 -15.22
N PHE A 309 -12.31 10.99 -15.43
CA PHE A 309 -11.87 10.30 -16.66
C PHE A 309 -12.60 8.95 -16.82
N ILE A 310 -12.63 8.13 -15.78
CA ILE A 310 -13.29 6.81 -15.82
C ILE A 310 -14.78 6.94 -16.13
N LYS A 311 -15.48 7.89 -15.48
CA LYS A 311 -16.90 8.17 -15.75
C LYS A 311 -17.11 8.62 -17.20
N LYS A 312 -16.22 9.46 -17.74
CA LYS A 312 -16.30 9.90 -19.14
C LYS A 312 -16.15 8.74 -20.11
N ILE A 313 -15.20 7.83 -19.86
CA ILE A 313 -15.02 6.60 -20.64
C ILE A 313 -16.27 5.72 -20.59
N LYS A 314 -16.81 5.47 -19.39
CA LYS A 314 -18.05 4.68 -19.21
C LYS A 314 -19.22 5.31 -19.97
N ASN A 315 -19.45 6.60 -19.81
CA ASN A 315 -20.59 7.30 -20.45
C ASN A 315 -20.50 7.31 -21.98
N ASN A 316 -19.27 7.30 -22.52
CA ASN A 316 -19.05 7.24 -23.95
C ASN A 316 -19.08 5.80 -24.50
N ASN A 317 -19.29 4.78 -23.66
CA ASN A 317 -19.24 3.36 -24.03
C ASN A 317 -17.98 2.97 -24.82
N ILE A 318 -16.83 3.54 -24.45
CA ILE A 318 -15.57 3.25 -25.15
C ILE A 318 -15.05 1.88 -24.70
N ASP A 319 -14.91 0.98 -25.66
CA ASP A 319 -14.39 -0.37 -25.44
C ASP A 319 -12.86 -0.38 -25.33
N ILE A 320 -12.34 -1.17 -24.40
CA ILE A 320 -10.92 -1.24 -24.05
C ILE A 320 -10.40 -2.59 -24.50
N SER A 321 -9.35 -2.62 -25.33
CA SER A 321 -8.75 -3.88 -25.81
C SER A 321 -7.65 -4.39 -24.90
N ASN A 322 -6.88 -3.48 -24.32
CA ASN A 322 -5.65 -3.84 -23.63
C ASN A 322 -5.53 -3.02 -22.34
N ASN A 323 -5.82 -3.68 -21.23
CA ASN A 323 -5.75 -3.06 -19.90
C ASN A 323 -4.33 -2.54 -19.63
N ILE A 324 -3.28 -3.33 -19.95
CA ILE A 324 -1.88 -2.97 -19.69
C ILE A 324 -1.46 -1.70 -20.44
N GLU A 325 -1.94 -1.47 -21.66
CA GLU A 325 -1.64 -0.24 -22.41
C GLU A 325 -2.10 1.03 -21.66
N LEU A 326 -3.23 0.95 -20.94
CA LEU A 326 -3.74 2.07 -20.13
C LEU A 326 -2.84 2.40 -18.94
N ALA A 327 -2.03 1.44 -18.45
CA ALA A 327 -1.07 1.70 -17.38
C ALA A 327 0.22 2.38 -17.89
N MET A 328 0.53 2.28 -19.18
CA MET A 328 1.81 2.71 -19.73
C MET A 328 2.09 4.21 -19.58
N PRO A 329 1.12 5.15 -19.70
CA PRO A 329 1.37 6.57 -19.46
C PRO A 329 1.92 6.85 -18.06
N LEU A 330 1.32 6.26 -17.02
CA LEU A 330 1.77 6.43 -15.63
C LEU A 330 3.12 5.72 -15.37
N ILE A 331 3.32 4.54 -15.94
CA ILE A 331 4.63 3.85 -15.88
C ILE A 331 5.73 4.70 -16.55
N LYS A 332 5.44 5.32 -17.69
CA LYS A 332 6.38 6.20 -18.39
C LYS A 332 6.69 7.46 -17.58
N PHE A 333 5.68 8.08 -16.97
CA PHE A 333 5.84 9.17 -16.01
C PHE A 333 6.78 8.76 -14.86
N GLY A 334 6.52 7.61 -14.26
CA GLY A 334 7.33 7.07 -13.16
C GLY A 334 8.79 6.87 -13.57
N LYS A 335 9.04 6.32 -14.76
CA LYS A 335 10.40 6.03 -15.26
C LYS A 335 11.17 7.29 -15.71
N TYR A 336 10.48 8.25 -16.33
CA TYR A 336 11.10 9.36 -17.03
C TYR A 336 10.42 10.71 -16.70
N PRO A 337 10.42 11.14 -15.43
CA PRO A 337 9.77 12.39 -15.06
C PRO A 337 10.48 13.62 -15.61
N SER A 338 9.70 14.63 -16.00
CA SER A 338 10.15 15.99 -16.20
C SER A 338 10.36 16.72 -14.85
N LEU A 339 10.91 17.94 -14.87
CA LEU A 339 11.00 18.74 -13.63
C LEU A 339 9.62 19.17 -13.11
N LYS A 340 8.67 19.45 -14.02
CA LYS A 340 7.28 19.75 -13.65
C LYS A 340 6.61 18.56 -12.97
N ASP A 341 6.90 17.35 -13.46
CA ASP A 341 6.39 16.11 -12.88
C ASP A 341 6.92 15.89 -11.46
N VAL A 342 8.20 16.15 -11.23
CA VAL A 342 8.83 16.08 -9.91
C VAL A 342 8.20 17.11 -8.95
N GLU A 343 7.93 18.32 -9.43
CA GLU A 343 7.38 19.41 -8.64
C GLU A 343 6.00 19.08 -8.04
N LEU A 344 5.15 18.37 -8.80
CA LEU A 344 3.84 17.89 -8.34
C LEU A 344 3.92 17.00 -7.09
N PHE A 345 5.05 16.34 -6.88
CA PHE A 345 5.26 15.41 -5.76
C PHE A 345 6.23 15.97 -4.71
N SER A 346 6.70 17.21 -4.86
CA SER A 346 7.86 17.75 -4.12
C SER A 346 7.67 17.80 -2.61
N PHE A 347 6.47 18.14 -2.13
CA PHE A 347 6.16 18.25 -0.71
C PHE A 347 5.59 16.97 -0.10
N PHE A 348 5.45 15.89 -0.90
CA PHE A 348 4.99 14.62 -0.38
C PHE A 348 6.13 13.82 0.27
N TYR A 349 5.79 13.10 1.33
CA TYR A 349 6.66 12.32 2.19
C TYR A 349 5.87 11.17 2.83
N ASN A 350 6.56 10.10 3.14
CA ASN A 350 6.06 9.06 4.03
C ASN A 350 6.61 9.30 5.44
N THR A 351 5.89 8.84 6.45
CA THR A 351 6.33 8.87 7.85
C THR A 351 6.59 7.44 8.33
N ASP A 352 7.87 7.11 8.51
CA ASP A 352 8.29 5.85 9.12
C ASP A 352 9.37 6.14 10.18
N GLY A 353 8.97 6.87 11.22
CA GLY A 353 9.86 7.48 12.23
C GLY A 353 10.36 8.88 11.84
N ILE A 354 10.90 9.04 10.63
CA ILE A 354 11.28 10.34 10.04
C ILE A 354 10.52 10.60 8.73
N LYS A 355 10.48 11.87 8.29
CA LYS A 355 9.89 12.24 7.00
C LYS A 355 10.81 11.83 5.86
N GLU A 356 10.34 10.91 5.02
CA GLU A 356 11.02 10.47 3.80
C GLU A 356 10.30 11.05 2.57
N TYR A 357 10.85 12.14 2.01
CA TYR A 357 10.28 12.82 0.86
C TYR A 357 10.37 11.99 -0.43
N TYR A 358 9.40 12.19 -1.32
CA TYR A 358 9.29 11.41 -2.56
C TYR A 358 10.42 11.79 -3.52
N VAL A 359 10.81 13.06 -3.47
CA VAL A 359 11.90 13.64 -4.26
C VAL A 359 12.86 14.39 -3.34
N SER A 360 14.04 14.74 -3.85
CA SER A 360 15.06 15.44 -3.06
C SER A 360 14.60 16.84 -2.67
N GLN A 361 14.87 17.19 -1.41
CA GLN A 361 14.70 18.54 -0.86
C GLN A 361 16.01 19.35 -0.91
N LYS A 362 17.09 18.74 -1.39
CA LYS A 362 18.43 19.32 -1.49
C LYS A 362 18.95 19.25 -2.92
N GLY A 363 19.75 20.22 -3.31
CA GLY A 363 20.59 20.18 -4.51
C GLY A 363 21.76 19.21 -4.37
N LEU A 364 22.35 18.83 -5.49
CA LEU A 364 23.48 17.88 -5.54
C LEU A 364 24.66 18.31 -4.65
N LEU A 365 25.00 19.60 -4.66
CA LEU A 365 26.16 20.15 -3.93
C LEU A 365 25.97 20.16 -2.40
N GLU A 366 24.74 20.02 -1.92
CA GLU A 366 24.41 19.99 -0.50
C GLU A 366 24.54 18.59 0.10
N TYR A 367 24.73 17.56 -0.72
CA TYR A 367 24.88 16.18 -0.27
C TYR A 367 26.34 15.77 -0.12
N LYS A 368 26.63 15.08 0.99
CA LYS A 368 27.83 14.22 1.05
C LYS A 368 27.57 12.92 0.24
N PRO A 369 28.59 12.29 -0.37
CA PRO A 369 28.38 11.10 -1.22
C PRO A 369 27.61 9.96 -0.54
N LYS A 370 27.97 9.61 0.72
CA LYS A 370 27.27 8.58 1.50
C LYS A 370 25.83 8.97 1.84
N GLU A 371 25.57 10.26 2.06
CA GLU A 371 24.24 10.79 2.34
C GLU A 371 23.34 10.70 1.10
N LEU A 372 23.86 11.08 -0.07
CA LEU A 372 23.13 10.99 -1.33
C LEU A 372 22.71 9.54 -1.64
N LEU A 373 23.64 8.59 -1.49
CA LEU A 373 23.36 7.18 -1.72
C LEU A 373 22.30 6.65 -0.74
N ARG A 374 22.37 7.04 0.53
CA ARG A 374 21.36 6.68 1.54
C ARG A 374 19.99 7.29 1.19
N ALA A 375 19.95 8.58 0.85
CA ALA A 375 18.72 9.26 0.46
C ALA A 375 18.08 8.65 -0.80
N LEU A 376 18.88 8.33 -1.81
CA LEU A 376 18.42 7.60 -3.00
C LEU A 376 17.91 6.20 -2.65
N SER A 377 18.61 5.47 -1.78
CA SER A 377 18.21 4.14 -1.33
C SER A 377 16.89 4.14 -0.56
N ASN A 378 16.57 5.20 0.18
CA ASN A 378 15.32 5.32 0.93
C ASN A 378 14.18 5.96 0.13
N SER A 379 14.47 6.78 -0.89
CA SER A 379 13.44 7.47 -1.67
C SER A 379 12.40 6.49 -2.25
N VAL A 380 11.13 6.82 -2.10
CA VAL A 380 10.02 6.02 -2.62
C VAL A 380 9.77 6.24 -4.13
N TRP A 381 10.46 7.22 -4.73
CA TRP A 381 10.51 7.47 -6.17
C TRP A 381 11.94 7.70 -6.65
N LYS A 382 12.61 6.62 -7.05
CA LYS A 382 14.05 6.59 -7.38
C LYS A 382 14.43 7.53 -8.53
N THR A 383 13.67 7.46 -9.61
CA THR A 383 13.87 8.26 -10.83
C THR A 383 13.48 9.72 -10.62
N GLY A 384 12.40 9.99 -9.88
CA GLY A 384 12.02 11.35 -9.47
C GLY A 384 13.06 11.99 -8.56
N PHE A 385 13.58 11.24 -7.58
CA PHE A 385 14.68 11.68 -6.73
C PHE A 385 15.92 12.05 -7.55
N MET A 386 16.40 11.16 -8.42
CA MET A 386 17.56 11.48 -9.27
C MET A 386 17.29 12.69 -10.16
N LYS A 387 16.09 12.79 -10.77
CA LYS A 387 15.71 13.95 -11.59
C LYS A 387 15.71 15.26 -10.78
N SER A 388 15.24 15.23 -9.54
CA SER A 388 15.21 16.40 -8.65
C SER A 388 16.60 16.87 -8.20
N VAL A 389 17.54 15.92 -7.99
CA VAL A 389 18.92 16.21 -7.58
C VAL A 389 19.74 16.74 -8.74
N PHE A 390 19.80 15.99 -9.85
CA PHE A 390 20.72 16.25 -10.95
C PHE A 390 20.16 17.25 -11.96
N LYS A 391 18.84 17.37 -12.08
CA LYS A 391 18.10 18.29 -12.97
C LYS A 391 18.35 18.15 -14.48
N ILE A 392 19.32 17.36 -14.92
CA ILE A 392 19.64 17.10 -16.34
C ILE A 392 18.76 15.99 -16.98
N PRO A 393 18.63 15.94 -18.32
CA PRO A 393 18.01 14.81 -19.03
C PRO A 393 18.97 13.63 -19.11
N PHE A 394 18.84 12.66 -18.20
CA PHE A 394 19.74 11.50 -18.11
C PHE A 394 18.92 10.20 -17.94
N PRO A 395 19.42 9.03 -18.38
CA PRO A 395 18.69 7.75 -18.32
C PRO A 395 18.57 7.15 -16.89
N TYR A 396 17.95 7.88 -15.95
CA TYR A 396 17.85 7.50 -14.53
C TYR A 396 17.22 6.12 -14.29
N PHE A 397 16.24 5.72 -15.11
CA PHE A 397 15.64 4.39 -14.99
C PHE A 397 16.65 3.26 -15.23
N TYR A 398 17.59 3.44 -16.16
CA TYR A 398 18.62 2.45 -16.45
C TYR A 398 19.62 2.33 -15.28
N ILE A 399 20.00 3.46 -14.67
CA ILE A 399 20.82 3.48 -13.46
C ILE A 399 20.14 2.69 -12.34
N TYR A 400 18.88 3.02 -12.04
CA TYR A 400 18.09 2.30 -11.04
C TYR A 400 18.00 0.80 -11.33
N SER A 401 17.75 0.44 -12.60
CA SER A 401 17.58 -0.96 -13.02
C SER A 401 18.86 -1.77 -12.87
N TRP A 402 20.02 -1.13 -13.01
CA TRP A 402 21.33 -1.75 -12.84
C TRP A 402 21.73 -1.90 -11.37
N ILE A 403 21.41 -0.91 -10.53
CA ILE A 403 21.66 -0.95 -9.08
C ILE A 403 20.80 -2.00 -8.38
N ARG A 404 19.51 -2.11 -8.76
CA ARG A 404 18.57 -3.08 -8.19
C ARG A 404 18.69 -4.39 -8.97
N ARG A 405 19.73 -5.19 -8.70
CA ARG A 405 19.86 -6.55 -9.25
C ARG A 405 18.79 -7.46 -8.67
#